data_AF-A0A498SJU8-F1
#
_entry.id   AF-A0A498SJU8-F1
#
_cell.length_a   1.000
_cell.length_b   1.000
_cell.length_c   1.000
_cell.angle_alpha   90.00
_cell.angle_beta   90.00
_cell.angle_gamma   90.00
#
_symmetry.space_group_name_H-M   'P 1'
#
loop_
_entity.id
_entity.type
_entity.pdbx_description
1 polymer ?
#
loop_
_entity_poly.entity_id
_entity_poly.type
_entity_poly.pdbx_seq_one_letter_code
_entity_poly.pdbx_strand_id
1 'polypeptide(L)'
;MCGDSPSTSPVSKLDTEVIVVGNGPAGLSLSAFLSGWLPFYSPDDGPHPNDLIHEKLTEHGEESLLDQDFSWLDNSINIMNNGARPLSLLYDTLVRPNADTGTLGRSKLCWIYDHSRAIPHLVVAQTPIGGSWNNYDDDMVSVSVGSFLDLPAFLVADWCGGNKFDSRLPASLYRKYLSDYARRVHKNKNIICGLKVMRIEKCSSSCTQGFWEVRGIKNGEPVLLRCKKVVLACGKNRDRLLGVKGELEENRIVYNLRDLKRLLSSPTTAMFSKGKVIVVGDGVSAADSVLHCLTSRIPVLHVIRRSDKQLRFIQLSRLSPSLYPEYSRIFKLMMGHCEDYYYTKITCATVESLNKGTVRIKSLQGIFTENFRVLCVCAGKQSDLSMLTDKYTFQDYYCNEDPSLFRIGSLAGDHFVRYLVGGAMDVARYLM
;
A
#
# COMPACT_ATOMS: atom_id res chain seq x y z
N MET A 1 -14.44 -0.42 65.53
CA MET A 1 -15.62 -0.08 64.69
C MET A 1 -15.20 1.01 63.73
N CYS A 2 -15.54 0.82 62.45
CA CYS A 2 -15.41 1.75 61.31
C CYS A 2 -13.96 2.24 61.04
N GLY A 3 -13.19 1.72 60.09
CA GLY A 3 -13.57 1.18 58.78
C GLY A 3 -13.54 2.31 57.76
N ASP A 4 -12.35 2.61 57.22
CA ASP A 4 -12.19 3.39 56.00
C ASP A 4 -11.04 2.79 55.18
N SER A 5 -11.41 1.83 54.33
CA SER A 5 -10.65 1.47 53.15
C SER A 5 -11.38 2.04 51.94
N PRO A 6 -10.75 2.85 51.09
CA PRO A 6 -11.17 2.99 49.71
C PRO A 6 -10.34 2.03 48.86
N SER A 7 -10.93 0.88 48.53
CA SER A 7 -10.60 0.18 47.29
C SER A 7 -11.26 0.89 46.11
N THR A 8 -10.69 0.73 44.90
CA THR A 8 -11.20 1.06 43.55
C THR A 8 -10.86 2.46 43.03
N SER A 9 -9.91 2.59 42.09
CA SER A 9 -10.20 2.48 40.65
C SER A 9 -8.93 2.19 39.82
N PRO A 10 -8.90 1.18 38.92
CA PRO A 10 -7.81 1.03 37.96
C PRO A 10 -8.13 1.90 36.74
N VAL A 11 -7.84 3.20 36.80
CA VAL A 11 -7.81 3.98 35.56
C VAL A 11 -6.57 3.51 34.80
N SER A 12 -6.76 2.71 33.76
CA SER A 12 -5.68 2.30 32.86
C SER A 12 -5.11 3.56 32.21
N LYS A 13 -3.94 4.02 32.70
CA LYS A 13 -3.23 5.14 32.10
C LYS A 13 -2.96 4.80 30.64
N LEU A 14 -3.58 5.55 29.73
CA LEU A 14 -3.40 5.41 28.29
C LEU A 14 -2.06 6.01 27.87
N ASP A 15 -1.39 5.37 26.91
CA ASP A 15 -0.17 5.91 26.32
C ASP A 15 -0.50 7.00 25.29
N THR A 16 -1.63 6.86 24.58
CA THR A 16 -2.04 7.77 23.52
C THR A 16 -3.53 7.64 23.19
N GLU A 17 -4.11 8.58 22.43
CA GLU A 17 -5.51 8.47 21.98
C GLU A 17 -5.65 7.43 20.85
N VAL A 18 -4.78 7.49 19.83
CA VAL A 18 -4.84 6.66 18.63
C VAL A 18 -3.53 5.90 18.42
N ILE A 19 -3.60 4.59 18.13
CA ILE A 19 -2.45 3.83 17.60
C ILE A 19 -2.72 3.44 16.15
N VAL A 20 -1.80 3.84 15.26
CA VAL A 20 -1.80 3.48 13.84
C VAL A 20 -0.80 2.35 13.61
N VAL A 21 -1.27 1.19 13.14
CA VAL A 21 -0.43 0.01 12.88
C VAL A 21 -0.01 0.01 11.41
N GLY A 22 1.18 0.53 11.12
CA GLY A 22 1.77 0.60 9.78
C GLY A 22 2.32 1.99 9.45
N ASN A 23 3.58 2.06 9.01
CA ASN A 23 4.30 3.30 8.71
C ASN A 23 4.55 3.52 7.20
N GLY A 24 3.65 2.99 6.36
CA GLY A 24 3.62 3.28 4.92
C GLY A 24 2.87 4.58 4.61
N PRO A 25 2.69 4.90 3.30
CA PRO A 25 2.00 6.12 2.86
C PRO A 25 0.67 6.40 3.58
N ALA A 26 -0.20 5.39 3.75
CA ALA A 26 -1.49 5.57 4.42
C ALA A 26 -1.35 5.97 5.90
N GLY A 27 -0.49 5.28 6.65
CA GLY A 27 -0.27 5.59 8.06
C GLY A 27 0.42 6.94 8.27
N LEU A 28 1.37 7.30 7.40
CA LEU A 28 2.02 8.61 7.42
C LEU A 28 1.04 9.74 7.09
N SER A 29 0.19 9.56 6.08
CA SER A 29 -0.85 10.54 5.75
C SER A 29 -1.83 10.76 6.90
N LEU A 30 -2.35 9.68 7.50
CA LEU A 30 -3.23 9.80 8.67
C LEU A 30 -2.53 10.52 9.82
N SER A 31 -1.28 10.12 10.11
CA SER A 31 -0.48 10.77 11.15
C SER A 31 -0.27 12.26 10.89
N ALA A 32 -0.21 12.71 9.63
CA ALA A 32 -0.06 14.13 9.30
C ALA A 32 -1.31 14.92 9.71
N PHE A 33 -2.50 14.43 9.35
CA PHE A 33 -3.77 15.03 9.77
C PHE A 33 -3.91 15.06 11.31
N LEU A 34 -3.67 13.92 11.97
CA LEU A 34 -3.71 13.82 13.44
C LEU A 34 -2.64 14.69 14.14
N SER A 35 -1.58 15.09 13.43
CA SER A 35 -0.55 16.00 13.96
C SER A 35 -0.96 17.48 13.89
N GLY A 36 -2.09 17.80 13.26
CA GLY A 36 -2.59 19.17 13.09
C GLY A 36 -2.33 19.78 11.71
N TRP A 37 -2.01 18.98 10.68
CA TRP A 37 -1.97 19.49 9.30
C TRP A 37 -3.37 19.50 8.70
N LEU A 38 -3.91 20.69 8.48
CA LEU A 38 -5.29 20.93 8.06
C LEU A 38 -5.30 21.34 6.57
N PRO A 39 -5.95 20.58 5.68
CA PRO A 39 -6.18 20.99 4.31
C PRO A 39 -7.35 21.98 4.22
N PHE A 40 -7.16 23.07 3.50
CA PHE A 40 -8.19 24.05 3.15
C PHE A 40 -8.30 24.14 1.64
N TYR A 41 -9.51 24.39 1.14
CA TYR A 41 -9.68 24.71 -0.27
C TYR A 41 -9.14 26.11 -0.56
N SER A 42 -8.26 26.23 -1.55
CA SER A 42 -7.70 27.50 -2.03
C SER A 42 -7.91 27.61 -3.54
N PRO A 43 -8.88 28.43 -3.98
CA PRO A 43 -9.13 28.71 -5.39
C PRO A 43 -8.30 29.88 -5.94
N ASP A 44 -7.25 30.35 -5.22
CA ASP A 44 -6.47 31.54 -5.59
C ASP A 44 -5.79 31.41 -6.96
N ASP A 45 -5.31 30.21 -7.29
CA ASP A 45 -4.75 29.86 -8.60
C ASP A 45 -5.83 29.34 -9.59
N GLY A 46 -7.09 29.76 -9.42
CA GLY A 46 -8.26 29.44 -10.24
C GLY A 46 -9.20 28.39 -9.62
N PRO A 47 -10.45 28.29 -10.12
CA PRO A 47 -11.47 27.40 -9.56
C PRO A 47 -11.14 25.92 -9.74
N HIS A 48 -11.86 25.07 -9.00
CA HIS A 48 -11.88 23.63 -9.27
C HIS A 48 -12.57 23.38 -10.64
N PRO A 49 -12.09 22.44 -11.48
CA PRO A 49 -12.63 22.22 -12.84
C PRO A 49 -14.10 21.76 -12.92
N ASN A 50 -14.66 21.32 -11.79
CA ASN A 50 -16.08 21.00 -11.67
C ASN A 50 -16.74 22.12 -10.86
N ASP A 51 -17.67 22.84 -11.49
CA ASP A 51 -18.32 24.03 -10.95
C ASP A 51 -19.12 23.74 -9.68
N LEU A 52 -19.81 22.59 -9.60
CA LEU A 52 -20.56 22.19 -8.41
C LEU A 52 -19.63 21.92 -7.22
N ILE A 53 -18.50 21.26 -7.45
CA ILE A 53 -17.48 21.06 -6.41
C ILE A 53 -16.89 22.42 -6.00
N HIS A 54 -16.62 23.31 -6.96
CA HIS A 54 -16.11 24.65 -6.67
C HIS A 54 -17.08 25.45 -5.79
N GLU A 55 -18.38 25.48 -6.15
CA GLU A 55 -19.43 26.18 -5.40
C GLU A 55 -19.52 25.64 -3.97
N LYS A 56 -19.66 24.32 -3.80
CA LYS A 56 -19.79 23.66 -2.49
C LYS A 56 -18.59 23.89 -1.57
N LEU A 57 -17.37 23.86 -2.11
CA LEU A 57 -16.17 24.11 -1.30
C LEU A 57 -15.97 25.61 -1.00
N THR A 58 -16.47 26.50 -1.85
CA THR A 58 -16.39 27.95 -1.63
C THR A 58 -17.37 28.40 -0.53
N GLU A 59 -18.55 27.78 -0.45
CA GLU A 59 -19.53 28.00 0.64
C GLU A 59 -18.90 27.82 2.03
N HIS A 60 -17.91 26.92 2.15
CA HIS A 60 -17.20 26.59 3.39
C HIS A 60 -15.69 26.87 3.32
N GLY A 61 -15.27 27.88 2.55
CA GLY A 61 -13.84 28.18 2.31
C GLY A 61 -13.01 28.47 3.57
N GLU A 62 -13.67 28.96 4.63
CA GLU A 62 -13.05 29.25 5.93
C GLU A 62 -12.89 28.01 6.83
N GLU A 63 -13.40 26.85 6.41
CA GLU A 63 -13.34 25.59 7.16
C GLU A 63 -12.34 24.63 6.52
N SER A 64 -11.63 23.85 7.34
CA SER A 64 -10.80 22.77 6.82
C SER A 64 -11.67 21.70 6.18
N LEU A 65 -11.17 21.01 5.15
CA LEU A 65 -11.82 19.82 4.61
C LEU A 65 -11.99 18.70 5.65
N LEU A 66 -11.33 18.80 6.81
CA LEU A 66 -11.56 17.88 7.93
C LEU A 66 -12.86 18.15 8.69
N ASP A 67 -13.44 19.34 8.55
CA ASP A 67 -14.60 19.80 9.33
C ASP A 67 -15.87 19.96 8.48
N GLN A 68 -15.73 20.14 7.16
CA GLN A 68 -16.86 20.36 6.22
C GLN A 68 -17.79 19.14 6.08
N ASP A 69 -19.06 19.34 5.72
CA ASP A 69 -19.96 18.22 5.32
C ASP A 69 -19.81 17.84 3.84
N PHE A 70 -19.71 16.54 3.56
CA PHE A 70 -19.56 15.97 2.22
C PHE A 70 -20.71 15.04 1.82
N SER A 71 -21.85 15.10 2.52
CA SER A 71 -23.07 14.36 2.17
C SER A 71 -23.56 14.59 0.73
N TRP A 72 -23.18 15.73 0.12
CA TRP A 72 -23.49 16.07 -1.26
C TRP A 72 -22.66 15.30 -2.31
N LEU A 73 -21.54 14.66 -1.94
CA LEU A 73 -20.69 13.91 -2.88
C LEU A 73 -21.44 12.72 -3.49
N ASP A 74 -22.25 12.02 -2.71
CA ASP A 74 -22.97 10.82 -3.16
C ASP A 74 -24.03 11.13 -4.23
N ASN A 75 -24.58 12.36 -4.23
CA ASN A 75 -25.63 12.78 -5.16
C ASN A 75 -25.08 13.43 -6.46
N SER A 76 -23.79 13.77 -6.49
CA SER A 76 -23.23 14.67 -7.52
C SER A 76 -22.06 14.09 -8.32
N ILE A 77 -21.51 12.95 -7.90
CA ILE A 77 -20.24 12.45 -8.43
C ILE A 77 -20.45 11.19 -9.27
N ASN A 78 -20.80 11.41 -10.54
CA ASN A 78 -20.45 10.50 -11.65
C ASN A 78 -18.99 10.74 -12.08
N ILE A 79 -18.06 10.95 -11.14
CA ILE A 79 -16.63 11.00 -11.50
C ILE A 79 -16.25 9.60 -11.94
N MET A 80 -15.74 9.53 -13.17
CA MET A 80 -15.34 8.32 -13.90
C MET A 80 -14.94 7.18 -12.97
N ASN A 81 -15.67 6.08 -13.12
CA ASN A 81 -15.67 4.85 -12.32
C ASN A 81 -14.29 4.18 -12.25
N ASN A 82 -13.36 4.78 -11.48
CA ASN A 82 -11.99 4.31 -11.27
C ASN A 82 -11.86 3.37 -10.06
N GLY A 83 -12.98 3.02 -9.42
CA GLY A 83 -13.02 2.14 -8.25
C GLY A 83 -12.51 2.77 -6.94
N ALA A 84 -12.24 4.07 -6.92
CA ALA A 84 -11.90 4.83 -5.72
C ALA A 84 -13.16 5.45 -5.08
N ARG A 85 -13.11 5.69 -3.76
CA ARG A 85 -14.25 6.22 -2.99
C ARG A 85 -14.47 7.72 -3.24
N PRO A 86 -15.70 8.25 -3.07
CA PRO A 86 -16.04 9.65 -3.39
C PRO A 86 -15.10 10.66 -2.74
N LEU A 87 -14.86 10.59 -1.44
CA LEU A 87 -13.95 11.52 -0.74
C LEU A 87 -12.48 11.36 -1.19
N SER A 88 -12.07 10.13 -1.52
CA SER A 88 -10.74 9.86 -2.05
C SER A 88 -10.55 10.43 -3.46
N LEU A 89 -11.61 10.43 -4.28
CA LEU A 89 -11.63 11.08 -5.57
C LEU A 89 -11.63 12.60 -5.43
N LEU A 90 -12.47 13.17 -4.56
CA LEU A 90 -12.48 14.61 -4.30
C LEU A 90 -11.09 15.11 -3.87
N TYR A 91 -10.49 14.45 -2.88
CA TYR A 91 -9.15 14.81 -2.42
C TYR A 91 -8.14 14.79 -3.59
N ASP A 92 -8.21 13.77 -4.42
CA ASP A 92 -7.32 13.62 -5.56
C ASP A 92 -7.53 14.70 -6.64
N THR A 93 -8.77 15.09 -6.94
CA THR A 93 -9.06 16.20 -7.88
C THR A 93 -8.65 17.56 -7.32
N LEU A 94 -8.60 17.72 -6.00
CA LEU A 94 -8.12 18.94 -5.35
C LEU A 94 -6.59 19.02 -5.34
N VAL A 95 -5.89 17.93 -5.04
CA VAL A 95 -4.42 17.92 -5.08
C VAL A 95 -3.92 18.03 -6.52
N ARG A 96 -4.60 17.36 -7.45
CA ARG A 96 -4.21 17.28 -8.87
C ARG A 96 -5.42 17.46 -9.78
N PRO A 97 -5.87 18.71 -9.98
CA PRO A 97 -6.91 18.99 -10.96
C PRO A 97 -6.48 18.48 -12.34
N ASN A 98 -7.41 17.90 -13.09
CA ASN A 98 -7.19 17.45 -14.48
C ASN A 98 -6.11 16.37 -14.65
N ALA A 99 -5.76 15.64 -13.58
CA ALA A 99 -4.77 14.55 -13.63
C ALA A 99 -5.08 13.48 -14.69
N ASP A 100 -6.37 13.19 -14.93
CA ASP A 100 -6.79 12.16 -15.87
C ASP A 100 -6.96 12.70 -17.31
N THR A 101 -7.03 14.03 -17.50
CA THR A 101 -7.07 14.68 -18.82
C THR A 101 -5.69 15.12 -19.32
N GLY A 102 -4.63 14.85 -18.54
CA GLY A 102 -3.23 15.02 -18.93
C GLY A 102 -2.67 16.43 -18.75
N THR A 103 -3.47 17.41 -18.33
CA THR A 103 -3.02 18.78 -18.06
C THR A 103 -3.03 19.02 -16.55
N LEU A 104 -1.96 18.63 -15.86
CA LEU A 104 -1.85 18.77 -14.40
C LEU A 104 -1.99 20.24 -13.97
N GLY A 105 -3.13 20.55 -13.34
CA GLY A 105 -3.35 21.83 -12.67
C GLY A 105 -2.53 21.95 -11.39
N ARG A 106 -2.37 23.18 -10.89
CA ARG A 106 -1.84 23.40 -9.53
C ARG A 106 -2.84 22.87 -8.51
N SER A 107 -2.31 22.38 -7.38
CA SER A 107 -3.16 21.96 -6.26
C SER A 107 -4.08 23.11 -5.83
N LYS A 108 -5.32 22.75 -5.49
CA LYS A 108 -6.34 23.62 -4.91
C LYS A 108 -6.39 23.51 -3.40
N LEU A 109 -5.32 23.00 -2.78
CA LEU A 109 -5.20 22.88 -1.34
C LEU A 109 -4.17 23.86 -0.81
N CYS A 110 -4.56 24.59 0.22
CA CYS A 110 -3.65 25.27 1.15
C CYS A 110 -3.54 24.42 2.42
N TRP A 111 -2.34 24.36 3.01
CA TRP A 111 -2.09 23.59 4.23
C TRP A 111 -1.78 24.52 5.39
N ILE A 112 -2.59 24.47 6.45
CA ILE A 112 -2.35 25.18 7.70
C ILE A 112 -1.93 24.18 8.76
N TYR A 113 -0.88 24.51 9.52
CA TYR A 113 -0.45 23.71 10.66
C TYR A 113 -0.99 24.33 11.96
N ASP A 114 -1.82 23.57 12.68
CA ASP A 114 -2.35 23.96 13.98
C ASP A 114 -2.13 22.84 15.01
N HIS A 115 -1.18 23.07 15.92
CA HIS A 115 -0.86 22.10 16.97
C HIS A 115 -2.00 21.91 17.99
N SER A 116 -2.90 22.89 18.16
CA SER A 116 -4.01 22.79 19.11
C SER A 116 -5.06 21.76 18.67
N ARG A 117 -5.13 21.48 17.36
CA ARG A 117 -5.95 20.43 16.76
C ARG A 117 -5.30 19.04 16.80
N ALA A 118 -4.07 18.91 17.31
CA ALA A 118 -3.37 17.63 17.29
C ALA A 118 -3.99 16.61 18.24
N ILE A 119 -4.22 15.39 17.74
CA ILE A 119 -4.67 14.25 18.54
C ILE A 119 -3.45 13.43 18.95
N PRO A 120 -3.23 13.12 20.25
CA PRO A 120 -2.13 12.26 20.67
C PRO A 120 -2.18 10.90 19.97
N HIS A 121 -1.16 10.60 19.16
CA HIS A 121 -1.12 9.34 18.42
C HIS A 121 0.28 8.74 18.32
N LEU A 122 0.34 7.42 18.14
CA LEU A 122 1.56 6.68 17.84
C LEU A 122 1.38 5.88 16.54
N VAL A 123 2.36 5.93 15.65
CA VAL A 123 2.49 5.06 14.49
C VAL A 123 3.49 3.96 14.82
N VAL A 124 3.07 2.71 14.75
CA VAL A 124 3.91 1.55 15.10
C VAL A 124 4.09 0.63 13.89
N ALA A 125 5.31 0.15 13.67
CA ALA A 125 5.58 -0.81 12.61
C ALA A 125 6.87 -1.60 12.86
N GLN A 126 6.93 -2.82 12.33
CA GLN A 126 8.14 -3.63 12.34
C GLN A 126 9.22 -3.08 11.38
N THR A 127 8.81 -2.50 10.26
CA THR A 127 9.71 -2.03 9.20
C THR A 127 10.28 -0.64 9.50
N PRO A 128 11.38 -0.25 8.83
CA PRO A 128 11.71 1.17 8.64
C PRO A 128 10.54 1.94 8.00
N ILE A 129 10.60 3.27 8.04
CA ILE A 129 9.59 4.14 7.42
C ILE A 129 9.43 3.78 5.94
N GLY A 130 8.19 3.67 5.48
CA GLY A 130 7.85 3.35 4.09
C GLY A 130 6.96 2.12 3.89
N GLY A 131 6.66 1.37 4.95
CA GLY A 131 5.76 0.21 4.88
C GLY A 131 6.20 -0.80 3.81
N SER A 132 5.29 -1.17 2.89
CA SER A 132 5.57 -2.15 1.83
C SER A 132 6.68 -1.73 0.85
N TRP A 133 7.01 -0.44 0.77
CA TRP A 133 8.07 0.05 -0.11
C TRP A 133 9.45 -0.49 0.26
N ASN A 134 9.63 -0.90 1.52
CA ASN A 134 10.83 -1.58 1.99
C ASN A 134 11.05 -2.96 1.36
N ASN A 135 10.02 -3.55 0.74
CA ASN A 135 10.10 -4.87 0.12
C ASN A 135 10.33 -4.82 -1.40
N TYR A 136 10.25 -3.64 -2.01
CA TYR A 136 10.57 -3.48 -3.43
C TYR A 136 12.07 -3.38 -3.65
N ASP A 137 12.52 -3.91 -4.78
CA ASP A 137 13.89 -3.81 -5.22
C ASP A 137 14.24 -2.34 -5.57
N ASP A 138 15.50 -1.95 -5.38
CA ASP A 138 15.93 -0.55 -5.45
C ASP A 138 15.83 0.04 -6.87
N ASP A 139 15.95 -0.83 -7.88
CA ASP A 139 15.86 -0.47 -9.29
C ASP A 139 14.42 -0.47 -9.81
N MET A 140 13.45 -0.95 -9.02
CA MET A 140 12.05 -0.92 -9.42
C MET A 140 11.56 0.53 -9.50
N VAL A 141 10.85 0.84 -10.56
CA VAL A 141 10.27 2.16 -10.79
C VAL A 141 8.77 2.11 -10.46
N SER A 142 8.25 3.16 -9.83
CA SER A 142 6.84 3.28 -9.51
C SER A 142 5.97 3.12 -10.75
N VAL A 143 4.77 2.59 -10.59
CA VAL A 143 3.76 2.62 -11.67
C VAL A 143 3.26 4.05 -11.83
N SER A 144 2.90 4.72 -10.75
CA SER A 144 2.45 6.11 -10.82
C SER A 144 3.61 7.08 -11.05
N VAL A 145 3.33 8.22 -11.69
CA VAL A 145 4.28 9.36 -11.77
C VAL A 145 4.50 9.98 -10.38
N GLY A 146 5.59 10.73 -10.20
CA GLY A 146 6.00 11.26 -8.90
C GLY A 146 4.93 12.09 -8.20
N SER A 147 4.25 12.98 -8.91
CA SER A 147 3.15 13.79 -8.37
C SER A 147 1.96 12.99 -7.82
N PHE A 148 1.79 11.73 -8.25
CA PHE A 148 0.73 10.83 -7.73
C PHE A 148 1.16 10.12 -6.44
N LEU A 149 2.38 10.37 -5.97
CA LEU A 149 2.97 9.79 -4.77
C LEU A 149 3.09 10.80 -3.63
N ASP A 150 2.60 12.03 -3.83
CA ASP A 150 2.60 13.10 -2.84
C ASP A 150 1.86 12.68 -1.55
N LEU A 151 2.40 13.14 -0.42
CA LEU A 151 1.78 13.02 0.90
C LEU A 151 1.32 14.41 1.38
N PRO A 152 0.42 14.48 2.38
CA PRO A 152 -0.10 15.74 2.91
C PRO A 152 0.98 16.77 3.25
N ALA A 153 0.75 18.05 2.91
CA ALA A 153 1.57 19.20 3.29
C ALA A 153 3.04 19.29 2.80
N PHE A 154 3.62 18.21 2.27
CA PHE A 154 4.99 18.26 1.74
C PHE A 154 5.10 17.35 0.51
N LEU A 155 5.11 17.97 -0.68
CA LEU A 155 5.06 17.26 -1.95
C LEU A 155 6.42 16.69 -2.34
N VAL A 156 6.42 15.69 -3.23
CA VAL A 156 7.64 15.13 -3.79
C VAL A 156 8.41 16.19 -4.59
N ALA A 157 7.69 17.04 -5.32
CA ALA A 157 8.30 18.14 -6.09
C ALA A 157 9.08 19.10 -5.18
N ASP A 158 8.50 19.47 -4.02
CA ASP A 158 9.15 20.34 -3.04
C ASP A 158 10.40 19.68 -2.45
N TRP A 159 10.31 18.38 -2.15
CA TRP A 159 11.45 17.59 -1.68
C TRP A 159 12.59 17.52 -2.71
N CYS A 160 12.26 17.49 -3.99
CA CYS A 160 13.21 17.53 -5.10
C CYS A 160 13.70 18.95 -5.46
N GLY A 161 13.39 19.98 -4.65
CA GLY A 161 13.85 21.35 -4.89
C GLY A 161 12.96 22.18 -5.82
N GLY A 162 11.67 21.84 -5.95
CA GLY A 162 10.67 22.64 -6.68
C GLY A 162 10.53 22.32 -8.18
N ASN A 163 11.29 21.34 -8.69
CA ASN A 163 11.16 20.90 -10.08
C ASN A 163 9.92 20.02 -10.26
N LYS A 164 9.08 20.32 -11.25
CA LYS A 164 7.95 19.46 -11.62
C LYS A 164 8.46 18.06 -12.02
N PHE A 165 7.96 17.04 -11.34
CA PHE A 165 8.30 15.64 -11.60
C PHE A 165 7.13 14.93 -12.29
N ASP A 166 7.14 14.96 -13.63
CA ASP A 166 6.22 14.17 -14.47
C ASP A 166 6.78 12.77 -14.79
N SER A 167 7.88 12.38 -14.14
CA SER A 167 8.49 11.06 -14.27
C SER A 167 8.13 10.12 -13.13
N ARG A 168 8.21 8.82 -13.41
CA ARG A 168 8.06 7.76 -12.41
C ARG A 168 9.34 7.69 -11.55
N LEU A 169 9.20 7.34 -10.27
CA LEU A 169 10.30 7.39 -9.30
C LEU A 169 10.82 5.99 -8.99
N PRO A 170 12.15 5.80 -8.88
CA PRO A 170 12.71 4.60 -8.28
C PRO A 170 12.19 4.38 -6.86
N ALA A 171 11.96 3.12 -6.49
CA ALA A 171 11.47 2.74 -5.17
C ALA A 171 12.42 3.20 -4.06
N SER A 172 13.73 3.15 -4.31
CA SER A 172 14.77 3.66 -3.42
C SER A 172 14.61 5.16 -3.13
N LEU A 173 14.36 5.96 -4.17
CA LEU A 173 14.17 7.40 -4.05
C LEU A 173 12.88 7.72 -3.29
N TYR A 174 11.78 7.01 -3.59
CA TYR A 174 10.52 7.22 -2.87
C TYR A 174 10.60 6.83 -1.40
N ARG A 175 11.31 5.74 -1.04
CA ARG A 175 11.60 5.41 0.38
C ARG A 175 12.35 6.53 1.10
N LYS A 176 13.31 7.16 0.42
CA LYS A 176 14.05 8.30 0.96
C LYS A 176 13.11 9.48 1.21
N TYR A 177 12.24 9.80 0.25
CA TYR A 177 11.19 10.80 0.41
C TYR A 177 10.29 10.50 1.62
N LEU A 178 9.78 9.27 1.77
CA LEU A 178 8.93 8.90 2.91
C LEU A 178 9.64 9.08 4.26
N SER A 179 10.93 8.75 4.31
CA SER A 179 11.76 8.91 5.51
C SER A 179 11.99 10.40 5.84
N ASP A 180 12.26 11.22 4.85
CA ASP A 180 12.48 12.66 5.01
C ASP A 180 11.18 13.40 5.31
N TYR A 181 10.07 12.99 4.67
CA TYR A 181 8.71 13.43 4.96
C TYR A 181 8.40 13.21 6.44
N ALA A 182 8.61 11.99 6.94
CA ALA A 182 8.32 11.68 8.33
C ALA A 182 9.15 12.52 9.31
N ARG A 183 10.42 12.78 8.98
CA ARG A 183 11.29 13.67 9.77
C ARG A 183 10.79 15.11 9.76
N ARG A 184 10.34 15.62 8.61
CA ARG A 184 9.86 17.00 8.44
C ARG A 184 8.49 17.23 9.09
N VAL A 185 7.54 16.34 8.84
CA VAL A 185 6.13 16.49 9.22
C VAL A 185 5.87 16.08 10.67
N HIS A 186 6.52 15.01 11.17
CA HIS A 186 6.26 14.47 12.51
C HIS A 186 7.41 14.72 13.50
N LYS A 187 8.53 15.31 13.07
CA LYS A 187 9.77 15.46 13.87
C LYS A 187 10.21 14.16 14.57
N ASN A 188 9.86 13.00 14.00
CA ASN A 188 10.05 11.63 14.52
C ASN A 188 9.47 11.33 15.91
N LYS A 189 8.63 12.19 16.50
CA LYS A 189 8.17 12.01 17.89
C LYS A 189 7.14 10.89 18.05
N ASN A 190 6.36 10.63 17.00
CA ASN A 190 5.18 9.77 17.08
C ASN A 190 5.37 8.41 16.39
N ILE A 191 6.55 8.11 15.84
CA ILE A 191 6.76 6.90 15.02
C ILE A 191 7.73 5.94 15.70
N ILE A 192 7.24 4.72 16.01
CA ILE A 192 8.01 3.63 16.60
C ILE A 192 8.27 2.58 15.52
N CYS A 193 9.46 2.62 14.93
CA CYS A 193 9.95 1.58 14.03
C CYS A 193 10.53 0.39 14.82
N GLY A 194 10.56 -0.79 14.19
CA GLY A 194 11.09 -2.02 14.78
C GLY A 194 10.15 -2.72 15.77
N LEU A 195 8.93 -2.22 15.97
CA LEU A 195 7.93 -2.85 16.83
C LEU A 195 7.07 -3.82 16.02
N LYS A 196 7.27 -5.13 16.21
CA LYS A 196 6.39 -6.16 15.65
C LYS A 196 5.17 -6.33 16.55
N VAL A 197 4.02 -5.85 16.10
CA VAL A 197 2.74 -6.05 16.79
C VAL A 197 2.34 -7.53 16.66
N MET A 198 2.06 -8.16 17.79
CA MET A 198 1.73 -9.58 17.88
C MET A 198 0.28 -9.81 18.31
N ARG A 199 -0.27 -8.92 19.14
CA ARG A 199 -1.64 -9.02 19.67
C ARG A 199 -2.23 -7.63 19.88
N ILE A 200 -3.47 -7.45 19.44
CA ILE A 200 -4.32 -6.28 19.62
C ILE A 200 -5.63 -6.79 20.18
N GLU A 201 -6.01 -6.28 21.35
CA GLU A 201 -7.17 -6.77 22.09
C GLU A 201 -7.91 -5.61 22.74
N LYS A 202 -9.25 -5.69 22.74
CA LYS A 202 -10.09 -4.72 23.43
C LYS A 202 -10.23 -5.12 24.90
N CYS A 203 -9.81 -4.23 25.79
CA CYS A 203 -10.06 -4.37 27.22
C CYS A 203 -11.36 -3.65 27.58
N SER A 204 -12.37 -4.43 27.98
CA SER A 204 -13.58 -3.91 28.61
C SER A 204 -13.43 -3.92 30.13
N SER A 205 -13.48 -2.75 30.75
CA SER A 205 -13.69 -2.59 32.19
C SER A 205 -15.11 -2.10 32.42
N SER A 206 -15.78 -2.60 33.47
CA SER A 206 -17.16 -2.26 33.82
C SER A 206 -17.42 -0.78 34.11
N CYS A 207 -16.36 0.03 34.24
CA CYS A 207 -16.38 1.41 34.74
C CYS A 207 -15.72 2.45 33.82
N THR A 208 -15.19 2.08 32.64
CA THR A 208 -14.66 3.04 31.65
C THR A 208 -15.04 2.64 30.22
N GLN A 209 -15.11 3.59 29.29
CA GLN A 209 -15.06 3.27 27.86
C GLN A 209 -13.85 2.35 27.62
N GLY A 210 -14.07 1.21 26.96
CA GLY A 210 -13.02 0.21 26.75
C GLY A 210 -11.82 0.79 26.00
N PHE A 211 -10.62 0.36 26.37
CA PHE A 211 -9.37 0.74 25.70
C PHE A 211 -8.80 -0.47 24.94
N TRP A 212 -7.84 -0.24 24.06
CA TRP A 212 -7.12 -1.29 23.36
C TRP A 212 -5.75 -1.50 24.00
N GLU A 213 -5.33 -2.75 24.09
CA GLU A 213 -3.94 -3.13 24.34
C GLU A 213 -3.28 -3.61 23.05
N VAL A 214 -2.19 -2.95 22.68
CA VAL A 214 -1.34 -3.31 21.53
C VAL A 214 -0.04 -3.87 22.09
N ARG A 215 0.13 -5.19 21.98
CA ARG A 215 1.28 -5.94 22.47
C ARG A 215 2.18 -6.36 21.31
N GLY A 216 3.48 -6.22 21.50
CA GLY A 216 4.47 -6.55 20.48
C GLY A 216 5.87 -6.75 21.04
N ILE A 217 6.83 -6.92 20.14
CA ILE A 217 8.25 -7.08 20.47
C ILE A 217 9.06 -6.02 19.72
N LYS A 218 9.96 -5.34 20.43
CA LYS A 218 10.92 -4.39 19.85
C LYS A 218 12.31 -4.69 20.41
N ASN A 219 13.29 -4.92 19.53
CA ASN A 219 14.66 -5.27 19.92
C ASN A 219 14.76 -6.47 20.89
N GLY A 220 13.87 -7.45 20.75
CA GLY A 220 13.80 -8.62 21.63
C GLY A 220 12.97 -8.42 22.90
N GLU A 221 12.63 -7.18 23.24
CA GLU A 221 11.89 -6.86 24.47
C GLU A 221 10.38 -6.75 24.23
N PRO A 222 9.54 -7.23 25.16
CA PRO A 222 8.09 -7.08 25.09
C PRO A 222 7.69 -5.61 25.30
N VAL A 223 6.76 -5.15 24.48
CA VAL A 223 6.18 -3.81 24.55
C VAL A 223 4.66 -3.93 24.66
N LEU A 224 4.06 -3.15 25.56
CA LEU A 224 2.63 -2.98 25.72
C LEU A 224 2.29 -1.50 25.57
N LEU A 225 1.38 -1.18 24.67
CA LEU A 225 0.83 0.17 24.48
C LEU A 225 -0.68 0.14 24.67
N ARG A 226 -1.24 1.24 25.19
CA ARG A 226 -2.67 1.42 25.46
C ARG A 226 -3.22 2.64 24.74
N CYS A 227 -4.36 2.49 24.07
CA CYS A 227 -5.03 3.58 23.39
C CYS A 227 -6.55 3.46 23.38
N LYS A 228 -7.25 4.54 23.00
CA LYS A 228 -8.71 4.49 22.86
C LYS A 228 -9.14 3.92 21.51
N LYS A 229 -8.40 4.25 20.44
CA LYS A 229 -8.73 3.89 19.06
C LYS A 229 -7.55 3.25 18.34
N VAL A 230 -7.80 2.30 17.45
CA VAL A 230 -6.78 1.61 16.64
C VAL A 230 -7.09 1.80 15.16
N VAL A 231 -6.07 2.16 14.37
CA VAL A 231 -6.17 2.21 12.90
C VAL A 231 -5.20 1.23 12.28
N LEU A 232 -5.73 0.28 11.49
CA LEU A 232 -4.95 -0.71 10.77
C LEU A 232 -4.50 -0.12 9.42
N ALA A 233 -3.21 0.22 9.32
CA ALA A 233 -2.55 0.75 8.12
C ALA A 233 -1.47 -0.22 7.59
N CYS A 234 -1.60 -1.52 7.88
CA CYS A 234 -0.57 -2.53 7.61
C CYS A 234 -0.52 -3.00 6.14
N GLY A 235 -1.49 -2.58 5.33
CA GLY A 235 -1.58 -2.92 3.91
C GLY A 235 -1.67 -4.43 3.64
N LYS A 236 -1.34 -4.84 2.41
CA LYS A 236 -1.24 -6.25 2.02
C LYS A 236 0.15 -6.77 2.39
N ASN A 237 0.25 -7.34 3.58
CA ASN A 237 1.51 -7.66 4.26
C ASN A 237 2.01 -9.10 4.04
N ARG A 238 1.26 -9.95 3.32
CA ARG A 238 1.63 -11.35 3.08
C ARG A 238 1.53 -11.74 1.61
N ASP A 239 2.50 -12.50 1.11
CA ASP A 239 2.44 -13.04 -0.26
C ASP A 239 1.35 -14.12 -0.38
N ARG A 240 0.66 -14.15 -1.53
CA ARG A 240 -0.28 -15.23 -1.84
C ARG A 240 0.50 -16.44 -2.32
N LEU A 241 0.34 -17.54 -1.60
CA LEU A 241 0.88 -18.83 -1.97
C LEU A 241 0.08 -19.42 -3.13
N LEU A 242 0.70 -20.30 -3.90
CA LEU A 242 0.02 -21.12 -4.92
C LEU A 242 -0.93 -22.13 -4.27
N GLY A 243 -0.64 -22.57 -3.05
CA GLY A 243 -1.42 -23.56 -2.32
C GLY A 243 -1.24 -24.98 -2.86
N VAL A 244 -0.05 -25.29 -3.38
CA VAL A 244 0.26 -26.57 -4.03
C VAL A 244 1.20 -27.42 -3.18
N LYS A 245 1.17 -28.74 -3.38
CA LYS A 245 2.08 -29.66 -2.68
C LYS A 245 3.54 -29.34 -3.01
N GLY A 246 4.39 -29.25 -1.99
CA GLY A 246 5.83 -28.99 -2.14
C GLY A 246 6.23 -27.51 -2.12
N GLU A 247 5.26 -26.58 -2.05
CA GLU A 247 5.56 -25.14 -2.08
C GLU A 247 6.29 -24.65 -0.83
N LEU A 248 5.92 -25.13 0.36
CA LEU A 248 6.53 -24.69 1.62
C LEU A 248 7.87 -25.36 1.89
N GLU A 249 8.12 -26.52 1.26
CA GLU A 249 9.33 -27.31 1.42
C GLU A 249 10.45 -26.93 0.43
N GLU A 250 10.13 -26.19 -0.64
CA GLU A 250 11.09 -25.82 -1.68
C GLU A 250 11.78 -24.48 -1.37
N ASN A 251 13.11 -24.51 -1.25
CA ASN A 251 13.92 -23.33 -0.91
C ASN A 251 14.25 -22.42 -2.09
N ARG A 252 13.88 -22.80 -3.32
CA ARG A 252 14.08 -22.01 -4.55
C ARG A 252 12.86 -21.22 -4.99
N ILE A 253 11.89 -21.03 -4.09
CA ILE A 253 10.69 -20.24 -4.36
C ILE A 253 10.84 -18.85 -3.75
N VAL A 254 10.49 -17.85 -4.54
CA VAL A 254 10.48 -16.44 -4.15
C VAL A 254 9.19 -15.80 -4.62
N TYR A 255 8.75 -14.73 -3.95
CA TYR A 255 7.45 -14.11 -4.20
C TYR A 255 7.53 -12.65 -4.68
N ASN A 256 8.75 -12.15 -4.89
CA ASN A 256 9.00 -10.79 -5.36
C ASN A 256 10.36 -10.69 -6.08
N LEU A 257 10.54 -9.62 -6.86
CA LEU A 257 11.75 -9.39 -7.64
C LEU A 257 13.01 -9.25 -6.77
N ARG A 258 12.91 -8.63 -5.59
CA ARG A 258 14.07 -8.42 -4.71
C ARG A 258 14.67 -9.74 -4.24
N ASP A 259 13.81 -10.66 -3.82
CA ASP A 259 14.23 -11.99 -3.40
C ASP A 259 14.66 -12.86 -4.59
N LEU A 260 14.05 -12.69 -5.77
CA LEU A 260 14.53 -13.29 -7.02
C LEU A 260 15.97 -12.87 -7.34
N LYS A 261 16.25 -11.57 -7.35
CA LYS A 261 17.60 -11.03 -7.58
C LYS A 261 18.59 -11.59 -6.55
N ARG A 262 18.23 -11.53 -5.25
CA ARG A 262 19.08 -12.05 -4.16
C ARG A 262 19.40 -13.53 -4.34
N LEU A 263 18.40 -14.35 -4.64
CA LEU A 263 18.59 -15.77 -4.83
C LEU A 263 19.40 -16.07 -6.09
N LEU A 264 19.21 -15.34 -7.18
CA LEU A 264 20.00 -15.50 -8.41
C LEU A 264 21.48 -15.10 -8.24
N SER A 265 21.77 -14.13 -7.36
CA SER A 265 23.13 -13.74 -7.00
C SER A 265 23.81 -14.69 -6.01
N SER A 266 23.07 -15.61 -5.37
CA SER A 266 23.63 -16.52 -4.38
C SER A 266 24.52 -17.61 -5.02
N PRO A 267 25.68 -17.94 -4.42
CA PRO A 267 26.57 -19.01 -4.90
C PRO A 267 25.90 -20.39 -4.93
N THR A 268 24.97 -20.66 -4.01
CA THR A 268 24.19 -21.92 -3.97
C THR A 268 23.40 -22.15 -5.24
N THR A 269 22.98 -21.08 -5.91
CA THR A 269 22.19 -21.14 -7.14
C THR A 269 23.06 -21.26 -8.40
N ALA A 270 24.37 -21.06 -8.27
CA ALA A 270 25.35 -21.26 -9.34
C ALA A 270 25.55 -22.74 -9.69
N MET A 271 25.33 -23.65 -8.72
CA MET A 271 25.32 -25.10 -8.97
C MET A 271 24.21 -25.54 -9.94
N PHE A 272 23.15 -24.74 -10.07
CA PHE A 272 22.00 -25.00 -10.95
C PHE A 272 22.01 -24.11 -12.21
N SER A 273 23.20 -23.68 -12.66
CA SER A 273 23.40 -22.64 -13.69
C SER A 273 22.70 -22.87 -15.04
N LYS A 274 22.32 -24.11 -15.36
CA LYS A 274 21.61 -24.46 -16.61
C LYS A 274 20.08 -24.41 -16.50
N GLY A 275 19.52 -24.25 -15.29
CA GLY A 275 18.07 -24.23 -15.07
C GLY A 275 17.42 -22.89 -15.47
N LYS A 276 16.20 -22.96 -16.02
CA LYS A 276 15.40 -21.76 -16.34
C LYS A 276 14.87 -21.11 -15.05
N VAL A 277 14.64 -19.80 -15.09
CA VAL A 277 13.76 -19.16 -14.11
C VAL A 277 12.31 -19.38 -14.55
N ILE A 278 11.44 -19.77 -13.63
CA ILE A 278 10.01 -19.88 -13.92
C ILE A 278 9.31 -18.72 -13.24
N VAL A 279 8.56 -17.93 -14.00
CA VAL A 279 7.75 -16.83 -13.46
C VAL A 279 6.28 -17.21 -13.56
N VAL A 280 5.55 -17.15 -12.44
CA VAL A 280 4.11 -17.46 -12.40
C VAL A 280 3.32 -16.17 -12.16
N GLY A 281 2.42 -15.82 -13.06
CA GLY A 281 1.59 -14.61 -12.95
C GLY A 281 1.48 -13.88 -14.28
N ASP A 282 0.75 -12.76 -14.28
CA ASP A 282 0.54 -11.93 -15.48
C ASP A 282 0.36 -10.44 -15.16
N GLY A 283 0.69 -10.04 -13.93
CA GLY A 283 0.65 -8.64 -13.49
C GLY A 283 1.99 -7.93 -13.60
N VAL A 284 2.05 -6.71 -13.06
CA VAL A 284 3.26 -5.86 -13.04
C VAL A 284 4.46 -6.57 -12.42
N SER A 285 4.29 -7.23 -11.27
CA SER A 285 5.38 -7.96 -10.60
C SER A 285 5.93 -9.14 -11.43
N ALA A 286 5.08 -9.81 -12.20
CA ALA A 286 5.52 -10.85 -13.14
C ALA A 286 6.33 -10.22 -14.28
N ALA A 287 5.86 -9.09 -14.81
CA ALA A 287 6.55 -8.35 -15.86
C ALA A 287 7.93 -7.86 -15.42
N ASP A 288 8.06 -7.32 -14.20
CA ASP A 288 9.34 -6.92 -13.60
C ASP A 288 10.31 -8.10 -13.48
N SER A 289 9.80 -9.26 -13.04
CA SER A 289 10.59 -10.48 -12.88
C SER A 289 11.09 -11.02 -14.22
N VAL A 290 10.22 -11.05 -15.23
CA VAL A 290 10.58 -11.42 -16.61
C VAL A 290 11.59 -10.44 -17.17
N LEU A 291 11.35 -9.13 -17.05
CA LEU A 291 12.23 -8.09 -17.55
C LEU A 291 13.64 -8.23 -16.97
N HIS A 292 13.75 -8.46 -15.66
CA HIS A 292 15.04 -8.71 -15.02
C HIS A 292 15.77 -9.93 -15.61
N CYS A 293 15.05 -11.04 -15.83
CA CYS A 293 15.63 -12.25 -16.43
C CYS A 293 16.15 -11.98 -17.84
N LEU A 294 15.38 -11.27 -18.67
CA LEU A 294 15.77 -10.94 -20.05
C LEU A 294 17.00 -10.03 -20.09
N THR A 295 17.02 -8.97 -19.28
CA THR A 295 18.17 -8.07 -19.16
C THR A 295 19.42 -8.80 -18.69
N SER A 296 19.25 -9.81 -17.83
CA SER A 296 20.34 -10.64 -17.31
C SER A 296 20.68 -11.84 -18.19
N ARG A 297 20.04 -11.97 -19.37
CA ARG A 297 20.21 -13.11 -20.31
C ARG A 297 19.96 -14.47 -19.66
N ILE A 298 18.99 -14.54 -18.76
CA ILE A 298 18.57 -15.76 -18.07
C ILE A 298 17.32 -16.31 -18.77
N PRO A 299 17.35 -17.57 -19.27
CA PRO A 299 16.18 -18.20 -19.84
C PRO A 299 15.01 -18.22 -18.86
N VAL A 300 13.85 -17.72 -19.30
CA VAL A 300 12.63 -17.62 -18.50
C VAL A 300 11.48 -18.38 -19.15
N LEU A 301 10.81 -19.21 -18.35
CA LEU A 301 9.52 -19.81 -18.68
C LEU A 301 8.41 -19.06 -17.91
N HIS A 302 7.57 -18.34 -18.64
CA HIS A 302 6.48 -17.54 -18.10
C HIS A 302 5.17 -18.36 -18.11
N VAL A 303 4.72 -18.75 -16.92
CA VAL A 303 3.51 -19.56 -16.71
C VAL A 303 2.34 -18.63 -16.39
N ILE A 304 1.39 -18.58 -17.31
CA ILE A 304 0.25 -17.66 -17.29
C ILE A 304 -1.04 -18.47 -17.18
N ARG A 305 -1.81 -18.21 -16.11
CA ARG A 305 -3.11 -18.89 -15.88
C ARG A 305 -4.18 -18.52 -16.91
N ARG A 306 -4.17 -17.28 -17.38
CA ARG A 306 -5.17 -16.76 -18.33
C ARG A 306 -4.91 -17.26 -19.76
N SER A 307 -5.96 -17.29 -20.57
CA SER A 307 -5.85 -17.51 -22.02
C SER A 307 -5.41 -16.24 -22.76
N ASP A 308 -4.96 -16.36 -24.01
CA ASP A 308 -4.59 -15.20 -24.84
C ASP A 308 -5.76 -14.22 -25.03
N LYS A 309 -7.01 -14.71 -25.04
CA LYS A 309 -8.21 -13.85 -25.09
C LYS A 309 -8.35 -13.03 -23.81
N GLN A 310 -8.17 -13.66 -22.65
CA GLN A 310 -8.28 -13.02 -21.35
C GLN A 310 -7.14 -12.01 -21.09
N LEU A 311 -5.96 -12.24 -21.65
CA LEU A 311 -4.82 -11.33 -21.56
C LEU A 311 -5.10 -9.95 -22.18
N ARG A 312 -6.09 -9.79 -23.05
CA ARG A 312 -6.44 -8.47 -23.59
C ARG A 312 -7.05 -7.53 -22.55
N PHE A 313 -7.46 -8.05 -21.40
CA PHE A 313 -8.18 -7.31 -20.36
C PHE A 313 -7.39 -7.13 -19.04
N ILE A 314 -6.13 -7.56 -18.99
CA ILE A 314 -5.29 -7.39 -17.78
C ILE A 314 -4.80 -5.95 -17.64
N GLN A 315 -4.27 -5.61 -16.46
CA GLN A 315 -3.77 -4.26 -16.21
C GLN A 315 -2.68 -3.83 -17.20
N LEU A 316 -1.77 -4.73 -17.58
CA LEU A 316 -0.69 -4.41 -18.54
C LEU A 316 -1.21 -3.97 -19.91
N SER A 317 -2.40 -4.43 -20.34
CA SER A 317 -2.97 -4.03 -21.64
C SER A 317 -3.49 -2.59 -21.65
N ARG A 318 -3.68 -2.00 -20.46
CA ARG A 318 -4.19 -0.64 -20.27
C ARG A 318 -3.08 0.40 -20.07
N LEU A 319 -1.83 -0.04 -19.93
CA LEU A 319 -0.69 0.85 -19.71
C LEU A 319 -0.25 1.47 -21.05
N SER A 320 -0.14 2.80 -21.08
CA SER A 320 0.34 3.52 -22.27
C SER A 320 1.76 3.10 -22.64
N PRO A 321 2.03 2.69 -23.90
CA PRO A 321 3.39 2.36 -24.35
C PRO A 321 4.39 3.52 -24.26
N SER A 322 3.93 4.77 -24.29
CA SER A 322 4.82 5.94 -24.17
C SER A 322 5.34 6.14 -22.75
N LEU A 323 4.50 5.88 -21.74
CA LEU A 323 4.85 6.05 -20.32
C LEU A 323 5.48 4.78 -19.72
N TYR A 324 5.10 3.61 -20.25
CA TYR A 324 5.49 2.29 -19.75
C TYR A 324 6.09 1.40 -20.85
N PRO A 325 7.15 1.83 -21.55
CA PRO A 325 7.72 1.08 -22.66
C PRO A 325 8.19 -0.32 -22.25
N GLU A 326 8.71 -0.48 -21.03
CA GLU A 326 9.18 -1.75 -20.50
C GLU A 326 8.05 -2.76 -20.31
N TYR A 327 6.92 -2.33 -19.75
CA TYR A 327 5.73 -3.18 -19.59
C TYR A 327 5.05 -3.46 -20.92
N SER A 328 5.04 -2.49 -21.84
CA SER A 328 4.54 -2.70 -23.20
C SER A 328 5.33 -3.78 -23.94
N ARG A 329 6.66 -3.80 -23.79
CA ARG A 329 7.51 -4.87 -24.35
C ARG A 329 7.15 -6.23 -23.79
N ILE A 330 7.02 -6.36 -22.47
CA ILE A 330 6.65 -7.64 -21.85
C ILE A 330 5.24 -8.07 -22.28
N PHE A 331 4.28 -7.14 -22.36
CA PHE A 331 2.94 -7.46 -22.82
C PHE A 331 2.93 -7.95 -24.28
N LYS A 332 3.74 -7.37 -25.18
CA LYS A 332 3.91 -7.86 -26.56
C LYS A 332 4.48 -9.29 -26.60
N LEU A 333 5.46 -9.62 -25.75
CA LEU A 333 5.96 -10.98 -25.59
C LEU A 333 4.87 -11.94 -25.08
N MET A 334 4.09 -11.51 -24.08
CA MET A 334 2.94 -12.26 -23.55
C MET A 334 1.86 -12.49 -24.61
N MET A 335 1.68 -11.58 -25.55
CA MET A 335 0.71 -11.73 -26.65
C MET A 335 1.28 -12.49 -27.87
N GLY A 336 2.59 -12.76 -27.90
CA GLY A 336 3.26 -13.37 -29.06
C GLY A 336 3.42 -12.40 -30.24
N HIS A 337 3.39 -11.09 -29.98
CA HIS A 337 3.57 -10.05 -31.00
C HIS A 337 5.06 -9.72 -31.25
N CYS A 338 5.94 -10.20 -30.40
CA CYS A 338 7.39 -10.18 -30.60
C CYS A 338 8.02 -11.41 -29.95
N GLU A 339 9.28 -11.66 -30.28
CA GLU A 339 10.06 -12.79 -29.77
C GLU A 339 11.31 -12.29 -29.05
N ASP A 340 11.78 -13.10 -28.09
CA ASP A 340 13.06 -12.91 -27.41
C ASP A 340 13.66 -14.29 -27.17
N TYR A 341 14.95 -14.46 -27.49
CA TYR A 341 15.64 -15.75 -27.40
C TYR A 341 15.57 -16.37 -26.00
N TYR A 342 15.53 -15.54 -24.95
CA TYR A 342 15.49 -16.00 -23.57
C TYR A 342 14.06 -16.18 -23.03
N TYR A 343 13.02 -15.88 -23.81
CA TYR A 343 11.64 -15.89 -23.36
C TYR A 343 10.83 -17.06 -23.94
N THR A 344 10.16 -17.80 -23.08
CA THR A 344 9.12 -18.76 -23.48
C THR A 344 7.89 -18.53 -22.61
N LYS A 345 6.68 -18.52 -23.20
CA LYS A 345 5.41 -18.44 -22.47
C LYS A 345 4.60 -19.72 -22.60
N ILE A 346 3.79 -20.01 -21.59
CA ILE A 346 2.70 -20.99 -21.65
C ILE A 346 1.47 -20.37 -21.01
N THR A 347 0.37 -20.30 -21.77
CA THR A 347 -0.93 -19.77 -21.33
C THR A 347 -1.86 -20.89 -20.90
N CYS A 348 -2.99 -20.54 -20.27
CA CYS A 348 -3.93 -21.51 -19.70
C CYS A 348 -3.22 -22.52 -18.79
N ALA A 349 -2.21 -22.07 -18.04
CA ALA A 349 -1.31 -22.95 -17.31
C ALA A 349 -1.26 -22.64 -15.82
N THR A 350 -1.20 -23.72 -15.02
CA THR A 350 -1.11 -23.67 -13.55
C THR A 350 -0.03 -24.61 -13.06
N VAL A 351 0.61 -24.24 -11.95
CA VAL A 351 1.48 -25.15 -11.20
C VAL A 351 0.58 -26.09 -10.39
N GLU A 352 0.86 -27.40 -10.44
CA GLU A 352 0.11 -28.44 -9.70
C GLU A 352 0.87 -28.92 -8.46
N SER A 353 2.18 -29.05 -8.58
CA SER A 353 3.04 -29.48 -7.47
C SER A 353 4.50 -29.17 -7.74
N LEU A 354 5.28 -29.21 -6.68
CA LEU A 354 6.71 -29.00 -6.65
C LEU A 354 7.39 -30.19 -6.00
N ASN A 355 8.55 -30.57 -6.52
CA ASN A 355 9.36 -31.63 -5.95
C ASN A 355 10.83 -31.39 -6.24
N LYS A 356 11.57 -30.92 -5.23
CA LYS A 356 13.05 -30.84 -5.23
C LYS A 356 13.61 -30.24 -6.53
N GLY A 357 13.05 -29.12 -6.99
CA GLY A 357 13.55 -28.39 -8.17
C GLY A 357 12.92 -28.73 -9.49
N THR A 358 11.94 -29.62 -9.44
CA THR A 358 11.04 -29.86 -10.55
C THR A 358 9.69 -29.23 -10.22
N VAL A 359 9.07 -28.60 -11.21
CA VAL A 359 7.70 -28.10 -11.14
C VAL A 359 6.84 -28.88 -12.11
N ARG A 360 5.69 -29.35 -11.64
CA ARG A 360 4.67 -29.99 -12.47
C ARG A 360 3.67 -28.93 -12.91
N ILE A 361 3.60 -28.68 -14.21
CA ILE A 361 2.75 -27.64 -14.81
C ILE A 361 1.65 -28.32 -15.62
N LYS A 362 0.40 -27.91 -15.37
CA LYS A 362 -0.76 -28.29 -16.18
C LYS A 362 -1.05 -27.19 -17.18
N SER A 363 -1.24 -27.56 -18.45
CA SER A 363 -1.57 -26.66 -19.56
C SER A 363 -2.64 -27.30 -20.46
N LEU A 364 -3.04 -26.61 -21.53
CA LEU A 364 -3.92 -27.19 -22.55
C LEU A 364 -3.28 -28.35 -23.31
N GLN A 365 -1.95 -28.39 -23.41
CA GLN A 365 -1.21 -29.47 -24.05
C GLN A 365 -1.01 -30.70 -23.13
N GLY A 366 -1.55 -30.65 -21.91
CA GLY A 366 -1.40 -31.69 -20.90
C GLY A 366 -0.50 -31.26 -19.75
N ILE A 367 -0.08 -32.24 -18.96
CA ILE A 367 0.75 -32.04 -17.77
C ILE A 367 2.19 -32.46 -18.08
N PHE A 368 3.14 -31.60 -17.80
CA PHE A 368 4.56 -31.85 -17.98
C PHE A 368 5.35 -31.36 -16.77
N THR A 369 6.63 -31.73 -16.72
CA THR A 369 7.52 -31.41 -15.59
C THR A 369 8.74 -30.67 -16.11
N GLU A 370 9.10 -29.58 -15.45
CA GLU A 370 10.25 -28.75 -15.81
C GLU A 370 11.21 -28.61 -14.64
N ASN A 371 12.51 -28.63 -14.93
CA ASN A 371 13.54 -28.27 -13.97
C ASN A 371 13.66 -26.75 -13.90
N PHE A 372 13.79 -26.20 -12.71
CA PHE A 372 13.97 -24.76 -12.53
C PHE A 372 15.13 -24.42 -11.61
N ARG A 373 15.74 -23.28 -11.90
CA ARG A 373 16.77 -22.65 -11.06
C ARG A 373 16.12 -21.87 -9.91
N VAL A 374 15.11 -21.06 -10.22
CA VAL A 374 14.29 -20.31 -9.27
C VAL A 374 12.86 -20.27 -9.80
N LEU A 375 11.87 -20.42 -8.91
CA LEU A 375 10.45 -20.20 -9.20
C LEU A 375 10.01 -18.89 -8.54
N CYS A 376 9.69 -17.89 -9.35
CA CYS A 376 9.20 -16.59 -8.89
C CYS A 376 7.67 -16.52 -9.01
N VAL A 377 6.98 -16.62 -7.88
CA VAL A 377 5.52 -16.61 -7.80
C VAL A 377 5.02 -15.18 -7.63
N CYS A 378 4.42 -14.62 -8.68
CA CYS A 378 3.85 -13.28 -8.73
C CYS A 378 2.32 -13.33 -8.67
N ALA A 379 1.77 -14.06 -7.70
CA ALA A 379 0.32 -14.26 -7.52
C ALA A 379 -0.39 -13.12 -6.73
N GLY A 380 0.35 -12.07 -6.39
CA GLY A 380 -0.13 -10.94 -5.60
C GLY A 380 -0.01 -11.15 -4.10
N LYS A 381 -0.52 -10.19 -3.33
CA LYS A 381 -0.47 -10.17 -1.87
C LYS A 381 -1.87 -10.15 -1.24
N GLN A 382 -1.94 -10.54 0.02
CA GLN A 382 -3.13 -10.45 0.86
C GLN A 382 -2.78 -9.79 2.20
N SER A 383 -3.82 -9.40 2.93
CA SER A 383 -3.66 -8.89 4.28
C SER A 383 -3.85 -10.02 5.28
N ASP A 384 -2.93 -10.11 6.22
CA ASP A 384 -3.02 -10.94 7.41
C ASP A 384 -3.26 -10.04 8.62
N LEU A 385 -4.35 -10.30 9.33
CA LEU A 385 -4.79 -9.59 10.52
C LEU A 385 -4.73 -10.48 11.77
N SER A 386 -3.89 -11.53 11.76
CA SER A 386 -3.72 -12.47 12.88
C SER A 386 -3.30 -11.83 14.21
N MET A 387 -2.91 -10.56 14.22
CA MET A 387 -2.68 -9.81 15.45
C MET A 387 -3.97 -9.40 16.17
N LEU A 388 -5.13 -9.36 15.52
CA LEU A 388 -6.41 -9.11 16.21
C LEU A 388 -6.85 -10.38 16.93
N THR A 389 -7.19 -10.28 18.21
CA THR A 389 -7.70 -11.42 19.00
C THR A 389 -9.05 -11.89 18.52
N ASP A 390 -9.91 -10.94 18.15
CA ASP A 390 -11.27 -11.17 17.72
C ASP A 390 -11.39 -11.02 16.20
N LYS A 391 -12.49 -11.55 15.66
CA LYS A 391 -12.80 -11.42 14.24
C LYS A 391 -13.62 -10.15 14.03
N TYR A 392 -13.06 -9.25 13.22
CA TYR A 392 -13.71 -7.99 12.85
C TYR A 392 -14.00 -7.97 11.35
N THR A 393 -15.15 -7.42 11.00
CA THR A 393 -15.51 -7.08 9.64
C THR A 393 -15.54 -5.56 9.48
N PHE A 394 -15.46 -5.10 8.24
CA PHE A 394 -15.29 -3.68 7.96
C PHE A 394 -16.13 -3.27 6.76
N GLN A 395 -16.91 -2.20 6.94
CA GLN A 395 -17.54 -1.45 5.88
C GLN A 395 -16.65 -0.24 5.55
N ASP A 396 -16.11 -0.21 4.33
CA ASP A 396 -15.14 0.81 3.92
C ASP A 396 -13.94 0.91 4.88
N TYR A 397 -13.81 2.04 5.59
CA TYR A 397 -12.74 2.29 6.56
C TYR A 397 -13.10 1.91 7.99
N TYR A 398 -14.38 1.64 8.26
CA TYR A 398 -14.95 1.52 9.61
C TYR A 398 -15.20 0.06 9.96
N CYS A 399 -14.94 -0.33 11.21
CA CYS A 399 -15.28 -1.65 11.71
C CYS A 399 -16.78 -1.72 12.05
N ASN A 400 -17.41 -2.84 11.72
CA ASN A 400 -18.84 -3.05 11.98
C ASN A 400 -19.12 -3.38 13.46
N GLU A 401 -18.18 -4.03 14.13
CA GLU A 401 -18.36 -4.52 15.49
C GLU A 401 -17.82 -3.57 16.57
N ASP A 402 -16.83 -2.72 16.25
CA ASP A 402 -16.26 -1.76 17.21
C ASP A 402 -15.98 -0.38 16.57
N PRO A 403 -16.66 0.70 16.98
CA PRO A 403 -16.52 2.04 16.39
C PRO A 403 -15.16 2.70 16.68
N SER A 404 -14.30 2.07 17.49
CA SER A 404 -12.93 2.53 17.79
C SER A 404 -11.85 1.79 17.00
N LEU A 405 -12.23 0.92 16.05
CA LEU A 405 -11.33 0.20 15.16
C LEU A 405 -11.56 0.61 13.69
N PHE A 406 -10.47 0.95 12.99
CA PHE A 406 -10.50 1.43 11.60
C PHE A 406 -9.48 0.69 10.75
N ARG A 407 -9.64 0.75 9.42
CA ARG A 407 -8.64 0.30 8.45
C ARG A 407 -8.45 1.33 7.33
N ILE A 408 -7.23 1.47 6.82
CA ILE A 408 -6.91 2.40 5.71
C ILE A 408 -5.93 1.80 4.71
N GLY A 409 -5.79 2.45 3.54
CA GLY A 409 -4.83 2.08 2.52
C GLY A 409 -5.19 0.76 1.82
N SER A 410 -4.19 -0.01 1.40
CA SER A 410 -4.45 -1.21 0.60
C SER A 410 -5.20 -2.32 1.36
N LEU A 411 -5.27 -2.23 2.70
CA LEU A 411 -6.12 -3.09 3.52
C LEU A 411 -7.61 -2.74 3.33
N ALA A 412 -7.94 -1.47 3.14
CA ALA A 412 -9.28 -0.98 2.81
C ALA A 412 -9.60 -1.04 1.30
N GLY A 413 -8.62 -1.37 0.46
CA GLY A 413 -8.79 -1.44 -1.00
C GLY A 413 -8.07 -0.35 -1.78
N ASP A 414 -7.46 0.64 -1.11
CA ASP A 414 -6.81 1.75 -1.79
C ASP A 414 -5.41 1.36 -2.24
N HIS A 415 -5.22 1.16 -3.54
CA HIS A 415 -3.98 0.60 -4.10
C HIS A 415 -2.99 1.66 -4.60
N PHE A 416 -3.44 2.88 -4.84
CA PHE A 416 -2.61 3.99 -5.30
C PHE A 416 -2.46 5.04 -4.22
N VAL A 417 -1.23 5.59 -4.08
CA VAL A 417 -0.93 6.64 -3.09
C VAL A 417 -1.87 7.82 -3.25
N ARG A 418 -2.13 8.25 -4.49
CA ARG A 418 -3.03 9.37 -4.79
C ARG A 418 -4.43 9.26 -4.16
N TYR A 419 -4.98 8.05 -4.00
CA TYR A 419 -6.31 7.83 -3.44
C TYR A 419 -6.30 7.51 -1.94
N LEU A 420 -5.30 6.77 -1.44
CA LEU A 420 -5.26 6.42 -0.02
C LEU A 420 -5.10 7.62 0.93
N VAL A 421 -4.65 8.77 0.42
CA VAL A 421 -4.54 9.98 1.24
C VAL A 421 -5.93 10.50 1.58
N GLY A 422 -6.87 10.49 0.62
CA GLY A 422 -8.24 10.87 0.90
C GLY A 422 -8.96 9.86 1.81
N GLY A 423 -8.62 8.57 1.73
CA GLY A 423 -9.08 7.59 2.71
C GLY A 423 -8.52 7.81 4.12
N ALA A 424 -7.26 8.24 4.23
CA ALA A 424 -6.69 8.67 5.51
C ALA A 424 -7.35 9.95 6.04
N MET A 425 -7.72 10.89 5.15
CA MET A 425 -8.47 12.10 5.50
C MET A 425 -9.87 11.76 6.03
N ASP A 426 -10.57 10.81 5.40
CA ASP A 426 -11.88 10.32 5.85
C ASP A 426 -11.82 9.82 7.29
N VAL A 427 -10.87 8.93 7.59
CA VAL A 427 -10.68 8.44 8.95
C VAL A 427 -10.26 9.56 9.91
N ALA A 428 -9.43 10.52 9.47
CA ALA A 428 -9.06 11.67 10.31
C ALA A 428 -10.28 12.50 10.73
N ARG A 429 -11.24 12.75 9.83
CA ARG A 429 -12.50 13.46 10.12
C ARG A 429 -13.28 12.83 11.26
N TYR A 430 -13.27 11.50 11.36
CA TYR A 430 -13.94 10.79 12.45
C TYR A 430 -13.13 10.78 13.77
N LEU A 431 -11.81 10.92 13.68
CA LEU A 431 -10.92 10.82 14.83
C LEU A 431 -10.72 12.14 15.57
N MET A 432 -10.89 13.27 14.89
CA MET A 432 -10.57 14.63 15.34
C MET A 432 -11.72 15.39 15.99
#